data_AF-A0AAE1XKV2-F1
#
_entry.id   AF-A0AAE1XKV2-F1
#
_cell.length_a   1.000
_cell.length_b   1.000
_cell.length_c   1.000
_cell.angle_alpha   90.00
_cell.angle_beta   90.00
_cell.angle_gamma   90.00
#
_symmetry.space_group_name_H-M   'P 1'
#
loop_
_entity.id
_entity.type
_entity.pdbx_description
1 polymer ?
#
loop_
_entity_poly.entity_id
_entity_poly.type
_entity_poly.pdbx_seq_one_letter_code
_entity_poly.pdbx_strand_id
1 'polypeptide(L)'
;MASVSYHETLTILIASVMAVCVAAAQQECSNLNSVEDFCNATSFPDLCYDSLVPKNGSSIRTQPPQEIYNQSAELALSEVSKVLLEFAVNGTLEQLIVARTSDNRLALRAMESCRVLFSLALDNIHTCLSSSDVTTPENRASLRTWMGAAEADLQTCQDGFDGLSYEIRDLVTETQKNSTEYVINSIDIICAIDRCANSTMDGNKNLSIKGRKLLQAARPKTVNSDVVMAKGGSGN
;
A
#
# COMPACT_ATOMS: atom_id res chain seq x y z
N MET A 1 -52.99 -12.05 -5.75
CA MET A 1 -51.61 -12.54 -6.00
C MET A 1 -50.84 -11.37 -6.57
N ALA A 2 -49.91 -10.80 -5.81
CA ALA A 2 -49.21 -9.57 -6.20
C ALA A 2 -48.04 -9.92 -7.15
N SER A 3 -48.08 -9.38 -8.36
CA SER A 3 -46.99 -9.44 -9.32
C SER A 3 -45.96 -8.37 -8.96
N VAL A 4 -44.95 -8.75 -8.16
CA VAL A 4 -43.80 -7.89 -7.85
C VAL A 4 -43.04 -7.64 -9.15
N SER A 5 -42.76 -6.37 -9.46
CA SER A 5 -42.10 -5.98 -10.72
C SER A 5 -40.64 -6.41 -10.72
N TYR A 6 -40.09 -6.73 -11.90
CA TYR A 6 -38.69 -7.13 -12.08
C TYR A 6 -37.68 -6.12 -11.50
N HIS A 7 -38.05 -4.84 -11.49
CA HIS A 7 -37.28 -3.76 -10.88
C HIS A 7 -37.26 -3.87 -9.35
N GLU A 8 -38.38 -4.21 -8.71
CA GLU A 8 -38.46 -4.40 -7.27
C GLU A 8 -37.64 -5.61 -6.83
N THR A 9 -37.70 -6.72 -7.58
CA THR A 9 -36.87 -7.91 -7.31
C THR A 9 -35.38 -7.63 -7.45
N LEU A 10 -34.98 -6.82 -8.44
CA LEU A 10 -33.58 -6.44 -8.64
C LEU A 10 -33.07 -5.53 -7.50
N THR A 11 -33.88 -4.57 -7.06
CA THR A 11 -33.52 -3.70 -5.93
C THR A 11 -33.40 -4.47 -4.62
N ILE A 12 -34.28 -5.46 -4.38
CA ILE A 12 -34.22 -6.33 -3.19
C ILE A 12 -32.96 -7.20 -3.23
N LEU A 13 -32.61 -7.77 -4.39
CA LEU A 13 -31.38 -8.55 -4.57
C LEU A 13 -30.13 -7.71 -4.29
N ILE A 14 -30.01 -6.53 -4.89
CA ILE A 14 -28.87 -5.63 -4.66
C ILE A 14 -28.78 -5.23 -3.18
N ALA A 15 -29.90 -4.86 -2.56
CA ALA A 15 -29.93 -4.51 -1.14
C ALA A 15 -29.51 -5.68 -0.24
N SER A 16 -29.95 -6.91 -0.56
CA SER A 16 -29.58 -8.11 0.18
C SER A 16 -28.10 -8.46 0.04
N VAL A 17 -27.54 -8.35 -1.17
CA VAL A 17 -26.11 -8.57 -1.42
C VAL A 17 -25.27 -7.53 -0.69
N MET A 18 -25.63 -6.25 -0.78
CA MET A 18 -24.94 -5.19 -0.03
C MET A 18 -25.04 -5.39 1.48
N ALA A 19 -26.18 -5.81 2.01
CA ALA A 19 -26.34 -6.09 3.44
C ALA A 19 -25.47 -7.28 3.91
N VAL A 20 -25.37 -8.33 3.10
CA VAL A 20 -24.49 -9.48 3.38
C VAL A 20 -23.02 -9.07 3.31
N CYS A 21 -22.62 -8.27 2.32
CA CYS A 21 -21.26 -7.75 2.21
C CYS A 21 -20.87 -6.86 3.41
N VAL A 22 -21.79 -5.99 3.85
CA VAL A 22 -21.59 -5.14 5.03
C VAL A 22 -21.52 -5.97 6.32
N ALA A 23 -22.38 -6.99 6.47
CA ALA A 23 -22.34 -7.86 7.65
C ALA A 23 -21.04 -8.69 7.73
N ALA A 24 -20.53 -9.17 6.59
CA ALA A 24 -19.26 -9.89 6.52
C ALA A 24 -18.08 -8.98 6.92
N ALA A 25 -18.03 -7.75 6.38
CA ALA A 25 -17.00 -6.77 6.73
C ALA A 25 -17.09 -6.29 8.20
N GLN A 26 -18.30 -6.21 8.76
CA GLN A 26 -18.52 -5.84 10.17
C GLN A 26 -18.04 -6.95 11.13
N GLN A 27 -18.24 -8.22 10.76
CA GLN A 27 -17.81 -9.39 11.54
C GLN A 27 -16.28 -9.56 11.57
N GLU A 28 -15.58 -9.21 10.48
CA GLU A 28 -14.11 -9.18 10.41
C GLU A 28 -13.50 -8.15 11.37
N CYS A 29 -14.15 -7.00 11.55
CA CYS A 29 -13.62 -5.91 12.35
C CYS A 29 -13.84 -6.01 13.86
N SER A 30 -14.87 -6.74 14.30
CA SER A 30 -15.04 -7.08 15.72
C SER A 30 -13.95 -8.03 16.24
N ASN A 31 -13.23 -8.71 15.35
CA ASN A 31 -12.20 -9.69 15.71
C ASN A 31 -10.78 -9.12 15.66
N LEU A 32 -10.49 -8.03 14.95
CA LEU A 32 -9.14 -7.46 14.82
C LEU A 32 -8.63 -6.79 16.12
N ASN A 33 -8.26 -7.60 17.10
CA ASN A 33 -7.73 -7.15 18.40
C ASN A 33 -6.40 -7.82 18.77
N SER A 34 -5.98 -8.84 18.03
CA SER A 34 -4.73 -9.56 18.28
C SER A 34 -3.82 -9.55 17.05
N VAL A 35 -2.54 -9.86 17.27
CA VAL A 35 -1.56 -10.07 16.19
C VAL A 35 -2.07 -11.11 15.18
N GLU A 36 -2.73 -12.17 15.66
CA GLU A 36 -3.25 -13.25 14.82
C GLU A 36 -4.29 -12.74 13.83
N ASP A 37 -5.24 -11.93 14.30
CA ASP A 37 -6.26 -11.36 13.43
C ASP A 37 -5.65 -10.46 12.35
N PHE A 38 -4.65 -9.63 12.73
CA PHE A 38 -3.96 -8.76 11.78
C PHE A 38 -3.14 -9.56 10.76
N CYS A 39 -2.41 -10.59 11.19
CA CYS A 39 -1.63 -11.45 10.29
C CYS A 39 -2.53 -12.26 9.34
N ASN A 40 -3.68 -12.75 9.79
CA ASN A 40 -4.65 -13.42 8.92
C ASN A 40 -5.21 -12.50 7.81
N ALA A 41 -5.16 -11.19 8.01
CA ALA A 41 -5.62 -10.20 7.05
C ALA A 41 -4.52 -9.75 6.06
N THR A 42 -3.30 -10.28 6.14
CA THR A 42 -2.19 -9.94 5.24
C THR A 42 -2.01 -10.93 4.10
N SER A 43 -1.32 -10.47 3.05
CA SER A 43 -0.98 -11.26 1.88
C SER A 43 0.06 -12.34 2.19
N PHE A 44 0.91 -12.14 3.21
CA PHE A 44 1.92 -13.10 3.68
C PHE A 44 1.73 -13.42 5.17
N PRO A 45 0.68 -14.19 5.53
CA PRO A 45 0.31 -14.44 6.92
C PRO A 45 1.41 -15.18 7.69
N ASP A 46 2.00 -16.23 7.12
CA ASP A 46 3.05 -17.04 7.77
C ASP A 46 4.26 -16.16 8.14
N LEU A 47 4.69 -15.29 7.23
CA LEU A 47 5.79 -14.34 7.48
C LEU A 47 5.44 -13.33 8.59
N CYS A 48 4.19 -12.87 8.62
CA CYS A 48 3.70 -12.00 9.67
C CYS A 48 3.74 -12.70 11.05
N TYR A 49 3.25 -13.94 11.11
CA TYR A 49 3.25 -14.76 12.32
C TYR A 49 4.65 -15.01 12.86
N ASP A 50 5.55 -15.50 12.02
CA ASP A 50 6.90 -15.90 12.40
C ASP A 50 7.72 -14.74 12.99
N SER A 51 7.34 -13.51 12.64
CA SER A 51 8.06 -12.30 13.02
C SER A 51 7.40 -11.48 14.12
N LEU A 52 6.07 -11.47 14.20
CA LEU A 52 5.34 -10.68 15.20
C LEU A 52 4.88 -11.50 16.42
N VAL A 53 4.77 -12.83 16.30
CA VAL A 53 4.39 -13.69 17.42
C VAL A 53 5.65 -14.20 18.15
N PRO A 54 5.81 -13.90 19.46
CA PRO A 54 6.95 -14.41 20.22
C PRO A 54 6.93 -15.93 20.27
N LYS A 55 8.04 -16.58 19.90
CA LYS A 55 8.20 -18.05 19.87
C LYS A 55 7.94 -18.76 21.21
N ASN A 56 7.89 -18.00 22.31
CA ASN A 56 7.80 -18.52 23.69
C ASN A 56 6.56 -17.99 24.45
N GLY A 57 5.64 -17.29 23.79
CA GLY A 57 4.47 -16.65 24.40
C GLY A 57 3.14 -17.35 24.07
N SER A 58 2.12 -17.14 24.91
CA SER A 58 0.76 -17.63 24.68
C SER A 58 0.20 -17.17 23.33
N SER A 59 -0.61 -18.03 22.70
CA SER A 59 -1.11 -17.97 21.33
C SER A 59 -1.94 -16.74 20.94
N ILE A 60 -2.29 -15.82 21.86
CA ILE A 60 -3.06 -14.61 21.54
C ILE A 60 -2.44 -13.42 22.28
N ARG A 61 -1.75 -12.53 21.54
CA ARG A 61 -1.25 -11.25 22.07
C ARG A 61 -2.16 -10.12 21.58
N THR A 62 -3.05 -9.65 22.46
CA THR A 62 -3.78 -8.40 22.23
C THR A 62 -2.78 -7.24 22.30
N GLN A 63 -2.68 -6.45 21.24
CA GLN A 63 -1.83 -5.26 21.17
C GLN A 63 -2.62 -4.11 20.54
N PRO A 64 -2.32 -2.85 20.88
CA PRO A 64 -2.85 -1.72 20.14
C PRO A 64 -2.49 -1.86 18.65
N PRO A 65 -3.43 -1.58 17.72
CA PRO A 65 -3.16 -1.67 16.28
C PRO A 65 -1.95 -0.85 15.83
N GLN A 66 -1.69 0.27 16.50
CA GLN A 66 -0.50 1.09 16.28
C GLN A 66 0.81 0.35 16.58
N GLU A 67 0.85 -0.44 17.66
CA GLU A 67 2.05 -1.19 18.04
C GLU A 67 2.33 -2.31 17.04
N ILE A 68 1.28 -2.99 16.58
CA ILE A 68 1.37 -4.05 15.55
C ILE A 68 1.89 -3.46 14.23
N TYR A 69 1.32 -2.33 13.79
CA TYR A 69 1.79 -1.62 12.60
C TYR A 69 3.26 -1.20 12.72
N ASN A 70 3.66 -0.64 13.87
CA ASN A 70 5.04 -0.21 14.09
C ASN A 70 6.02 -1.38 14.05
N GLN A 71 5.71 -2.49 14.71
CA GLN A 71 6.55 -3.70 14.65
C GLN A 71 6.67 -4.22 13.20
N SER A 72 5.57 -4.23 12.43
CA SER A 72 5.60 -4.61 11.01
C SER A 72 6.47 -3.67 10.17
N ALA A 73 6.31 -2.35 10.35
CA ALA A 73 7.09 -1.35 9.63
C ALA A 73 8.60 -1.37 10.01
N GLU A 74 8.93 -1.69 11.26
CA GLU A 74 10.32 -1.90 11.70
C GLU A 74 10.96 -3.14 11.04
N LEU A 75 10.20 -4.22 10.87
CA LEU A 75 10.65 -5.41 10.14
C LEU A 75 10.88 -5.08 8.66
N ALA A 76 9.95 -4.36 8.03
CA ALA A 76 10.12 -3.88 6.66
C ALA A 76 11.38 -3.01 6.51
N LEU A 77 11.59 -2.05 7.44
CA LEU A 77 12.80 -1.22 7.47
C LEU A 77 14.08 -2.07 7.55
N SER A 78 14.06 -3.10 8.42
CA SER A 78 15.20 -4.00 8.61
C SER A 78 15.53 -4.78 7.33
N GLU A 79 14.53 -5.39 6.68
CA GLU A 79 14.76 -6.17 5.47
C GLU A 79 15.12 -5.31 4.26
N VAL A 80 14.52 -4.12 4.10
CA VAL A 80 14.94 -3.16 3.06
C VAL A 80 16.39 -2.71 3.29
N SER A 81 16.82 -2.53 4.55
CA SER A 81 18.21 -2.21 4.88
C SER A 81 19.16 -3.35 4.52
N LYS A 82 18.74 -4.61 4.75
CA LYS A 82 19.53 -5.80 4.37
C LYS A 82 19.69 -5.91 2.86
N VAL A 83 18.61 -5.77 2.09
CA VAL A 83 18.72 -5.87 0.61
C VAL A 83 19.55 -4.73 0.01
N LEU A 84 19.52 -3.52 0.60
CA LEU A 84 20.44 -2.45 0.19
C LEU A 84 21.91 -2.87 0.32
N LEU A 85 22.27 -3.62 1.36
CA LEU A 85 23.63 -4.15 1.54
C LEU A 85 23.98 -5.23 0.52
N GLU A 86 23.02 -6.09 0.15
CA GLU A 86 23.20 -7.09 -0.91
C GLU A 86 23.54 -6.42 -2.26
N PHE A 87 22.98 -5.23 -2.52
CA PHE A 87 23.21 -4.45 -3.74
C PHE A 87 24.43 -3.50 -3.67
N ALA A 88 25.28 -3.65 -2.66
CA ALA A 88 26.50 -2.85 -2.52
C ALA A 88 27.43 -2.97 -3.72
N VAL A 89 28.14 -1.89 -4.04
CA VAL A 89 29.14 -1.84 -5.13
C VAL A 89 30.23 -2.87 -4.86
N ASN A 90 30.59 -3.66 -5.88
CA ASN A 90 31.51 -4.79 -5.78
C ASN A 90 31.07 -5.89 -4.78
N GLY A 91 29.80 -5.91 -4.37
CA GLY A 91 29.23 -6.90 -3.47
C GLY A 91 29.07 -8.28 -4.12
N THR A 92 28.70 -9.28 -3.31
CA THR A 92 28.55 -10.68 -3.77
C THR A 92 27.48 -10.81 -4.85
N LEU A 93 26.34 -10.13 -4.71
CA LEU A 93 25.28 -10.16 -5.71
C LEU A 93 25.75 -9.60 -7.06
N GLU A 94 26.45 -8.47 -7.05
CA GLU A 94 27.00 -7.85 -8.25
C GLU A 94 27.94 -8.81 -8.98
N GLN A 95 28.85 -9.45 -8.25
CA GLN A 95 29.78 -10.45 -8.79
C GLN A 95 29.04 -11.65 -9.39
N LEU A 96 28.00 -12.15 -8.73
CA LEU A 96 27.17 -13.25 -9.23
C LEU A 96 26.44 -12.87 -10.52
N ILE A 97 25.88 -11.67 -10.60
CA ILE A 97 25.19 -11.18 -11.79
C ILE A 97 26.17 -11.02 -12.95
N VAL A 98 27.32 -10.39 -12.71
CA VAL A 98 28.37 -10.19 -13.73
C VAL A 98 28.89 -11.54 -14.25
N ALA A 99 29.00 -12.56 -13.40
CA ALA A 99 29.41 -13.91 -13.83
C ALA A 99 28.38 -14.61 -14.74
N ARG A 100 27.13 -14.15 -14.77
CA ARG A 100 26.01 -14.74 -15.52
C ARG A 100 25.68 -14.02 -16.82
N THR A 101 26.37 -12.93 -17.16
CA THR A 101 26.14 -12.19 -18.40
C THR A 101 27.45 -11.76 -19.07
N SER A 102 27.49 -11.83 -20.40
CA SER A 102 28.61 -11.30 -21.19
C SER A 102 28.52 -9.79 -21.40
N ASP A 103 27.32 -9.20 -21.34
CA ASP A 103 27.09 -7.75 -21.32
C ASP A 103 26.49 -7.37 -19.97
N ASN A 104 27.35 -6.90 -19.06
CA ASN A 104 26.96 -6.52 -17.71
C ASN A 104 26.54 -5.05 -17.60
N ARG A 105 26.56 -4.25 -18.67
CA ARG A 105 26.31 -2.81 -18.60
C ARG A 105 24.88 -2.50 -18.15
N LEU A 106 23.90 -3.24 -18.68
CA LEU A 106 22.50 -3.07 -18.29
C LEU A 106 22.30 -3.47 -16.82
N ALA A 107 22.86 -4.62 -16.42
CA ALA A 107 22.77 -5.12 -15.06
C ALA A 107 23.40 -4.17 -14.02
N LEU A 108 24.60 -3.65 -14.29
CA LEU A 108 25.28 -2.72 -13.38
C LEU A 108 24.53 -1.39 -13.24
N ARG A 109 23.88 -0.91 -14.31
CA ARG A 109 23.01 0.28 -14.24
C ARG A 109 21.75 0.00 -13.41
N ALA A 110 21.12 -1.16 -13.60
CA ALA A 110 19.96 -1.56 -12.81
C ALA A 110 20.32 -1.67 -11.32
N MET A 111 21.47 -2.26 -10.98
CA MET A 111 22.00 -2.31 -9.61
C MET A 111 22.21 -0.91 -9.02
N GLU A 112 22.70 0.06 -9.82
CA GLU A 112 22.85 1.45 -9.38
C GLU A 112 21.51 2.12 -9.10
N SER A 113 20.53 1.95 -9.98
CA SER A 113 19.16 2.42 -9.75
C SER A 113 18.55 1.81 -8.50
N CYS A 114 18.72 0.50 -8.27
CA CYS A 114 18.23 -0.19 -7.08
C CYS A 114 18.75 0.40 -5.77
N ARG A 115 20.04 0.76 -5.69
CA ARG A 115 20.60 1.40 -4.49
C ARG A 115 19.90 2.72 -4.14
N VAL A 116 19.58 3.52 -5.16
CA VAL A 116 18.82 4.77 -4.98
C VAL A 116 17.39 4.45 -4.54
N LEU A 117 16.71 3.53 -5.22
CA LEU A 117 15.34 3.13 -4.92
C LEU A 117 15.19 2.54 -3.51
N PHE A 118 16.11 1.69 -3.06
CA PHE A 118 16.11 1.19 -1.68
C PHE A 118 16.33 2.30 -0.66
N SER A 119 17.18 3.28 -0.97
CA SER A 119 17.36 4.44 -0.08
C SER A 119 16.07 5.26 0.04
N LEU A 120 15.35 5.47 -1.07
CA LEU A 120 14.03 6.13 -1.07
C LEU A 120 12.99 5.32 -0.29
N ALA A 121 12.96 3.99 -0.48
CA ALA A 121 12.09 3.11 0.28
C ALA A 121 12.35 3.21 1.80
N LEU A 122 13.62 3.25 2.22
CA LEU A 122 13.98 3.45 3.62
C LEU A 122 13.51 4.79 4.17
N ASP A 123 13.67 5.88 3.41
CA ASP A 123 13.20 7.22 3.81
C ASP A 123 11.66 7.25 3.97
N ASN A 124 10.94 6.60 3.05
CA ASN A 124 9.49 6.45 3.10
C ASN A 124 9.05 5.65 4.35
N ILE A 125 9.71 4.53 4.63
CA ILE A 125 9.42 3.70 5.83
C ILE A 125 9.77 4.47 7.12
N HIS A 126 10.88 5.21 7.16
CA HIS A 126 11.21 6.06 8.29
C HIS A 126 10.17 7.16 8.54
N THR A 127 9.61 7.72 7.46
CA THR A 127 8.52 8.70 7.54
C THR A 127 7.28 8.06 8.16
N CYS A 128 6.94 6.82 7.78
CA CYS A 128 5.86 6.05 8.42
C CYS A 128 6.08 5.88 9.92
N LEU A 129 7.28 5.45 10.34
CA LEU A 129 7.59 5.21 11.75
C LEU A 129 7.56 6.50 12.58
N SER A 130 8.01 7.61 11.99
CA SER A 130 8.01 8.94 12.63
C SER A 130 6.61 9.54 12.79
N SER A 131 5.66 9.15 11.92
CA SER A 131 4.28 9.66 11.88
C SER A 131 3.24 8.59 12.20
N SER A 132 3.65 7.53 12.90
CA SER A 132 2.95 6.24 13.10
C SER A 132 1.58 6.29 13.80
N ASP A 133 0.97 7.45 13.93
CA ASP A 133 -0.40 7.58 14.41
C ASP A 133 -1.40 6.96 13.41
N VAL A 134 -2.00 5.83 13.81
CA VAL A 134 -3.02 5.13 13.00
C VAL A 134 -4.46 5.55 13.34
N THR A 135 -4.63 6.51 14.25
CA THR A 135 -5.96 6.82 14.82
C THR A 135 -6.87 7.56 13.86
N THR A 136 -6.33 8.47 13.03
CA THR A 136 -7.11 9.29 12.10
C THR A 136 -7.12 8.70 10.68
N PRO A 137 -8.24 8.83 9.93
CA PRO A 137 -8.28 8.42 8.52
C PRO A 137 -7.20 9.10 7.67
N GLU A 138 -6.91 10.37 7.93
CA GLU A 138 -5.90 11.14 7.22
C GLU A 138 -4.50 10.54 7.45
N ASN A 139 -4.15 10.24 8.70
CA ASN A 139 -2.83 9.66 8.99
C ASN A 139 -2.72 8.25 8.39
N ARG A 140 -3.76 7.41 8.48
CA ARG A 140 -3.75 6.10 7.81
C ARG A 140 -3.60 6.21 6.29
N ALA A 141 -4.20 7.21 5.67
CA ALA A 141 -4.03 7.46 4.24
C ALA A 141 -2.58 7.89 3.91
N SER A 142 -1.97 8.74 4.74
CA SER A 142 -0.55 9.10 4.59
C SER A 142 0.37 7.88 4.76
N LEU A 143 0.16 7.06 5.80
CA LEU A 143 0.93 5.83 6.02
C LEU A 143 0.83 4.87 4.83
N ARG A 144 -0.38 4.65 4.28
CA ARG A 144 -0.56 3.86 3.05
C ARG A 144 0.17 4.46 1.85
N THR A 145 0.18 5.78 1.73
CA THR A 145 0.86 6.46 0.61
C THR A 145 2.37 6.27 0.68
N TRP A 146 2.97 6.49 1.86
CA TRP A 146 4.42 6.32 2.03
C TRP A 146 4.85 4.86 1.91
N MET A 147 4.11 3.91 2.51
CA MET A 147 4.43 2.49 2.39
C MET A 147 4.22 1.97 0.95
N GLY A 148 3.19 2.44 0.24
CA GLY A 148 2.99 2.12 -1.18
C GLY A 148 4.06 2.73 -2.10
N ALA A 149 4.62 3.88 -1.73
CA ALA A 149 5.80 4.43 -2.43
C ALA A 149 7.04 3.54 -2.22
N ALA A 150 7.27 3.06 -0.99
CA ALA A 150 8.34 2.10 -0.71
C ALA A 150 8.15 0.78 -1.51
N GLU A 151 6.94 0.25 -1.60
CA GLU A 151 6.63 -0.92 -2.44
C GLU A 151 6.95 -0.65 -3.92
N ALA A 152 6.52 0.50 -4.45
CA ALA A 152 6.79 0.90 -5.82
C ALA A 152 8.30 1.06 -6.11
N ASP A 153 9.08 1.55 -5.14
CA ASP A 153 10.53 1.64 -5.25
C ASP A 153 11.17 0.23 -5.36
N LEU A 154 10.72 -0.73 -4.54
CA LEU A 154 11.17 -2.14 -4.63
C LEU A 154 10.80 -2.75 -5.99
N GLN A 155 9.56 -2.57 -6.45
CA GLN A 155 9.13 -3.10 -7.75
C GLN A 155 9.92 -2.46 -8.90
N THR A 156 10.13 -1.15 -8.88
CA THR A 156 10.89 -0.43 -9.91
C THR A 156 12.33 -0.93 -9.98
N CYS A 157 12.93 -1.33 -8.86
CA CYS A 157 14.24 -1.97 -8.86
C CYS A 157 14.21 -3.30 -9.64
N GLN A 158 13.22 -4.15 -9.38
CA GLN A 158 13.05 -5.43 -10.08
C GLN A 158 12.85 -5.22 -11.59
N ASP A 159 11.99 -4.27 -11.97
CA ASP A 159 11.69 -3.92 -13.36
C ASP A 159 12.94 -3.45 -14.13
N GLY A 160 13.93 -2.87 -13.42
CA GLY A 160 15.23 -2.50 -13.97
C GLY A 160 15.99 -3.67 -14.63
N PHE A 161 15.64 -4.92 -14.31
CA PHE A 161 16.28 -6.14 -14.83
C PHE A 161 15.49 -6.83 -15.96
N ASP A 162 14.36 -6.29 -16.43
CA ASP A 162 13.50 -6.97 -17.42
C ASP A 162 14.17 -7.24 -18.78
N GLY A 163 15.24 -6.53 -19.12
CA GLY A 163 16.03 -6.78 -20.33
C GLY A 163 17.10 -7.87 -20.18
N LEU A 164 17.17 -8.56 -19.03
CA LEU A 164 18.19 -9.55 -18.71
C LEU A 164 17.61 -10.97 -18.68
N SER A 165 18.48 -11.97 -18.53
CA SER A 165 18.05 -13.37 -18.52
C SER A 165 17.13 -13.69 -17.34
N TYR A 166 16.32 -14.73 -17.48
CA TYR A 166 15.43 -15.19 -16.42
C TYR A 166 16.19 -15.46 -15.12
N GLU A 167 17.37 -16.09 -15.20
CA GLU A 167 18.19 -16.46 -14.03
C GLU A 167 18.70 -15.24 -13.25
N ILE A 168 18.94 -14.11 -13.93
CA ILE A 168 19.32 -12.86 -13.28
C ILE A 168 18.09 -12.21 -12.62
N ARG A 169 16.96 -12.18 -13.32
CA ARG A 169 15.70 -11.62 -12.80
C ARG A 169 15.23 -12.39 -11.56
N ASP A 170 15.25 -13.72 -11.63
CA ASP A 170 14.88 -14.63 -10.54
C ASP A 170 15.79 -14.43 -9.31
N LEU A 171 17.11 -14.30 -9.52
CA LEU A 171 18.05 -13.98 -8.45
C LEU A 171 17.70 -12.65 -7.75
N VAL A 172 17.39 -11.61 -8.54
CA VAL A 172 17.07 -10.28 -8.04
C VAL A 172 15.74 -10.28 -7.27
N THR A 173 14.74 -10.98 -7.78
CA THR A 173 13.44 -11.15 -7.11
C THR A 173 13.59 -11.92 -5.81
N GLU A 174 14.32 -13.04 -5.80
CA GLU A 174 14.54 -13.83 -4.58
C GLU A 174 15.32 -13.03 -3.53
N THR A 175 16.31 -12.25 -3.95
CA THR A 175 17.08 -11.37 -3.03
C THR A 175 16.20 -10.30 -2.38
N GLN A 176 15.16 -9.82 -3.06
CA GLN A 176 14.23 -8.81 -2.58
C GLN A 176 12.96 -9.38 -1.92
N LYS A 177 12.82 -10.71 -1.88
CA LYS A 177 11.57 -11.36 -1.48
C LYS A 177 11.11 -10.90 -0.11
N ASN A 178 11.96 -11.08 0.91
CA ASN A 178 11.60 -10.68 2.28
C ASN A 178 11.25 -9.19 2.36
N SER A 179 12.09 -8.31 1.83
CA SER A 179 11.84 -6.85 1.90
C SER A 179 10.50 -6.47 1.25
N THR A 180 10.16 -7.10 0.12
CA THR A 180 8.88 -6.91 -0.56
C THR A 180 7.71 -7.42 0.28
N GLU A 181 7.80 -8.65 0.78
CA GLU A 181 6.73 -9.29 1.55
C GLU A 181 6.44 -8.56 2.87
N TYR A 182 7.47 -8.06 3.59
CA TYR A 182 7.25 -7.26 4.81
C TYR A 182 6.66 -5.87 4.53
N VAL A 183 7.05 -5.22 3.44
CA VAL A 183 6.44 -3.95 3.03
C VAL A 183 4.96 -4.17 2.73
N ILE A 184 4.61 -5.20 1.94
CA ILE A 184 3.22 -5.55 1.62
C ILE A 184 2.43 -5.89 2.88
N ASN A 185 2.97 -6.73 3.78
CA ASN A 185 2.31 -7.02 5.05
C ASN A 185 2.01 -5.75 5.87
N SER A 186 2.94 -4.78 5.87
CA SER A 186 2.74 -3.51 6.55
C SER A 186 1.61 -2.67 5.92
N ILE A 187 1.47 -2.71 4.59
CA ILE A 187 0.35 -2.10 3.84
C ILE A 187 -0.98 -2.79 4.19
N ASP A 188 -0.98 -4.11 4.26
CA ASP A 188 -2.19 -4.88 4.56
C ASP A 188 -2.69 -4.62 5.98
N ILE A 189 -1.78 -4.53 6.96
CA ILE A 189 -2.11 -4.17 8.34
C ILE A 189 -2.76 -2.79 8.39
N ILE A 190 -2.17 -1.76 7.76
CA ILE A 190 -2.78 -0.42 7.78
C ILE A 190 -4.14 -0.38 7.05
N CYS A 191 -4.30 -1.20 6.01
CA CYS A 191 -5.60 -1.37 5.33
C CYS A 191 -6.63 -2.06 6.23
N ALA A 192 -6.24 -3.08 7.00
CA ALA A 192 -7.10 -3.74 7.97
C ALA A 192 -7.57 -2.76 9.07
N ILE A 193 -6.65 -1.94 9.58
CA ILE A 193 -7.00 -0.87 10.55
C ILE A 193 -8.01 0.09 9.94
N ASP A 194 -7.78 0.55 8.70
CA ASP A 194 -8.66 1.52 8.03
C ASP A 194 -10.07 0.97 7.78
N ARG A 195 -10.17 -0.28 7.32
CA ARG A 195 -11.46 -0.97 7.16
C ARG A 195 -12.25 -0.96 8.47
N CYS A 196 -11.60 -1.26 9.58
CA CYS A 196 -12.28 -1.45 10.87
C CYS A 196 -12.58 -0.18 11.64
N ALA A 197 -11.76 0.86 11.48
CA ALA A 197 -12.10 2.19 11.96
C ALA A 197 -13.40 2.71 11.31
N ASN A 198 -13.59 2.46 10.00
CA ASN A 198 -14.75 2.93 9.26
C ASN A 198 -16.03 2.13 9.56
N SER A 199 -15.93 0.84 9.90
CA SER A 199 -17.05 0.00 10.35
C SER A 199 -17.68 0.44 11.68
N THR A 200 -16.96 1.20 12.50
CA THR A 200 -17.44 1.67 13.82
C THR A 200 -18.30 2.94 13.70
N MET A 201 -18.23 3.63 12.55
CA MET A 201 -18.85 4.95 12.35
C MET A 201 -20.24 4.92 11.70
N ASP A 202 -20.78 3.74 11.36
CA ASP A 202 -22.12 3.64 10.74
C ASP A 202 -23.25 3.22 11.70
N GLY A 203 -22.93 2.88 12.95
CA GLY A 203 -23.92 2.59 14.00
C GLY A 203 -24.52 3.82 14.69
N ASN A 204 -24.00 5.04 14.45
CA ASN A 204 -24.48 6.24 15.15
C ASN A 204 -24.53 7.52 14.30
N LYS A 205 -24.79 7.39 12.99
CA LYS A 205 -25.07 8.56 12.15
C LYS A 205 -26.55 8.94 12.22
N ASN A 206 -26.92 9.58 13.33
CA ASN A 206 -27.93 10.65 13.27
C ASN A 206 -27.30 11.82 12.48
N LEU A 207 -27.16 11.64 11.17
CA LEU A 207 -26.80 12.73 10.26
C LEU A 207 -27.99 13.67 10.22
N SER A 208 -27.99 14.65 11.12
CA SER A 208 -28.80 15.86 10.97
C SER A 208 -28.42 16.49 9.64
N ILE A 209 -29.26 16.28 8.63
CA ILE A 209 -29.19 16.94 7.33
C ILE A 209 -29.59 18.40 7.56
N LYS A 210 -28.70 19.17 8.18
CA LYS A 210 -28.84 20.60 8.37
C LYS A 210 -27.46 21.22 8.15
N GLY A 211 -27.05 21.32 6.89
CA GLY A 211 -25.86 22.10 6.54
C GLY A 211 -25.15 21.80 5.23
N ARG A 212 -25.39 20.67 4.55
CA ARG A 212 -24.76 20.43 3.23
C ARG A 212 -25.49 21.20 2.13
N LYS A 213 -25.25 22.51 2.09
CA LYS A 213 -25.61 23.37 0.97
C LYS A 213 -24.64 23.04 -0.17
N LEU A 214 -25.08 22.20 -1.10
CA LEU A 214 -24.37 21.90 -2.33
C LEU A 214 -24.11 23.23 -3.06
N LEU A 215 -22.85 23.54 -3.36
CA LEU A 215 -22.51 24.62 -4.28
C LEU A 215 -22.95 24.18 -5.68
N GLN A 216 -24.21 24.51 -5.99
CA GLN A 216 -24.72 24.47 -7.35
C GLN A 216 -23.91 25.51 -8.13
N ALA A 217 -23.03 25.04 -9.02
CA ALA A 217 -22.34 25.92 -9.95
C ALA A 217 -23.40 26.73 -10.70
N ALA A 218 -23.39 28.05 -10.49
CA ALA A 218 -24.19 28.95 -11.30
C ALA A 218 -23.75 28.78 -12.75
N ARG A 219 -24.69 28.50 -13.64
CA ARG A 219 -24.46 28.52 -15.09
C ARG A 219 -23.79 29.85 -15.43
N PRO A 220 -22.61 29.85 -16.09
CA PRO A 220 -22.00 31.11 -16.50
C PRO A 220 -22.92 31.81 -17.50
N LYS A 221 -23.34 33.03 -17.15
CA LYS A 221 -23.83 33.99 -18.14
C LYS A 221 -22.71 34.23 -19.14
N THR A 222 -23.05 34.15 -20.42
CA THR A 222 -22.24 34.50 -21.59
C THR A 222 -21.11 35.48 -21.27
N VAL A 223 -19.88 34.96 -21.25
CA VAL A 223 -18.67 35.77 -21.29
C VAL A 223 -18.35 35.98 -22.76
N ASN A 224 -18.33 37.24 -23.19
CA ASN A 224 -17.85 37.64 -24.50
C ASN A 224 -16.32 37.52 -24.50
N SER A 225 -15.78 36.62 -25.30
CA SER A 225 -14.33 36.45 -25.45
C SER A 225 -13.83 37.44 -26.50
N ASP A 226 -13.23 38.54 -26.05
CA ASP A 226 -12.48 39.42 -26.94
C ASP A 226 -11.09 38.79 -27.16
N VAL A 227 -10.91 38.17 -28.32
CA VAL A 227 -9.67 37.47 -28.70
C VAL A 227 -8.73 38.49 -29.35
N VAL A 228 -7.77 39.00 -28.57
CA VAL A 228 -6.64 39.76 -29.13
C VAL A 228 -5.52 38.78 -29.48
N MET A 229 -5.29 38.59 -30.78
CA MET A 229 -4.20 37.79 -31.33
C MET A 229 -2.85 38.48 -31.11
N ALA A 230 -1.91 37.78 -30.47
CA ALA A 230 -0.49 38.15 -30.51
C ALA A 230 0.05 37.91 -31.93
N LYS A 231 0.43 39.00 -32.58
CA LYS A 231 1.01 39.02 -33.93
C LYS A 231 2.43 38.44 -33.85
N GLY A 232 2.68 37.34 -34.56
CA GLY A 232 3.98 36.69 -34.64
C GLY A 232 5.07 37.64 -35.14
N GLY A 233 6.14 37.77 -34.37
CA GLY A 233 7.37 38.46 -34.75
C GLY A 233 8.33 37.48 -35.41
N SER A 234 8.47 37.60 -36.73
CA SER A 234 9.60 37.07 -37.50
C SER A 234 10.70 38.12 -37.54
N GLY A 235 11.93 37.72 -37.24
CA GLY A 235 13.16 38.51 -37.41
C GLY A 235 14.34 37.59 -37.13
N ASN A 236 14.90 36.93 -38.14
CA ASN A 236 15.92 37.40 -39.10
C ASN A 236 17.31 37.51 -38.48
#